data_AF-A0A432JHT2-F1
#
_entry.id   AF-A0A432JHT2-F1
#
_cell.length_a   1.000
_cell.length_b   1.000
_cell.length_c   1.000
_cell.angle_alpha   90.00
_cell.angle_beta   90.00
_cell.angle_gamma   90.00
#
_symmetry.space_group_name_H-M   'P 1'
#
loop_
_entity.id
_entity.type
_entity.pdbx_description
1 polymer ?
#
loop_
_entity_poly.entity_id
_entity_poly.type
_entity_poly.pdbx_seq_one_letter_code
_entity_poly.pdbx_strand_id
1 'polypeptide(L)'
;MGEPTWTREKLRRLVHREIGDYRLIVVSNRQPYVHNLVGGELSYVSPAGGLTTAIDPLMQECGGTWVAFGGGKGDWLAVDEKNRIQVPPDDPSYTLKLVWLTEQQQQGYYYGFSNEGLWPLCHNAFVEPTFKTSDWETYQAVNNEFADAVLEEVDGRPAAVFTQDYHLALLPRLLREADPDIITGQFWHIPWPTYEIFRICPWGEQLLDGLLGNDLLGFHIGDHCDNFMEAASRVLGSRVHDEYNLVYQRDEPTLVRPFPISVDFEQISQESQSPEVTAEVERLTEKMGLGGMIVGLGIDRIDYTKGIPHRIRAFGRFLEKCPEY
;
A
#
# COMPACT_ATOMS: atom_id res chain seq x y z
N MET A 1 -15.31 29.49 0.15
CA MET A 1 -14.53 28.24 0.07
C MET A 1 -15.32 27.22 0.83
N GLY A 2 -15.81 26.18 0.14
CA GLY A 2 -16.64 25.15 0.78
C GLY A 2 -15.82 24.38 1.81
N GLU A 3 -16.47 23.96 2.90
CA GLU A 3 -15.91 23.01 3.86
C GLU A 3 -15.24 21.82 3.14
N PRO A 4 -14.19 21.20 3.72
CA PRO A 4 -13.66 19.96 3.19
C PRO A 4 -14.81 18.96 2.98
N THR A 5 -14.90 18.46 1.75
CA THR A 5 -16.07 17.72 1.23
C THR A 5 -16.33 16.42 2.02
N TRP A 6 -15.31 15.91 2.71
CA TRP A 6 -15.33 14.67 3.48
C TRP A 6 -14.89 14.92 4.91
N THR A 7 -15.73 14.52 5.87
CA THR A 7 -15.36 14.43 7.28
C THR A 7 -15.32 12.96 7.68
N ARG A 8 -14.57 12.64 8.73
CA ARG A 8 -14.53 11.32 9.36
C ARG A 8 -15.93 10.71 9.57
N GLU A 9 -16.85 11.52 10.08
CA GLU A 9 -18.24 11.11 10.29
C GLU A 9 -19.01 10.86 8.97
N LYS A 10 -18.81 11.67 7.93
CA LYS A 10 -19.43 11.45 6.61
C LYS A 10 -18.89 10.18 5.95
N LEU A 11 -17.59 9.90 6.09
CA LEU A 11 -16.94 8.70 5.58
C LEU A 11 -17.49 7.46 6.29
N ARG A 12 -17.56 7.49 7.62
CA ARG A 12 -18.15 6.40 8.40
C ARG A 12 -19.61 6.12 8.01
N ARG A 13 -20.43 7.16 7.83
CA ARG A 13 -21.83 7.01 7.36
C ARG A 13 -21.90 6.44 5.95
N LEU A 14 -21.02 6.88 5.05
CA LEU A 14 -20.94 6.33 3.70
C LEU A 14 -20.59 4.84 3.78
N VAL A 15 -19.52 4.49 4.48
CA VAL A 15 -19.05 3.11 4.57
C VAL A 15 -20.12 2.21 5.18
N HIS A 16 -20.73 2.58 6.29
CA HIS A 16 -21.84 1.79 6.86
C HIS A 16 -23.05 1.68 5.92
N ARG A 17 -23.35 2.72 5.14
CA ARG A 17 -24.47 2.71 4.19
C ARG A 17 -24.20 1.83 2.98
N GLU A 18 -23.01 1.90 2.41
CA GLU A 18 -22.66 1.20 1.17
C GLU A 18 -22.18 -0.23 1.41
N ILE A 19 -21.44 -0.48 2.51
CA ILE A 19 -20.94 -1.82 2.87
C ILE A 19 -22.05 -2.64 3.55
N GLY A 20 -22.98 -2.01 4.28
CA GLY A 20 -24.12 -2.71 4.90
C GLY A 20 -23.67 -3.88 5.78
N ASP A 21 -24.14 -5.09 5.47
CA ASP A 21 -23.82 -6.32 6.21
C ASP A 21 -22.49 -6.98 5.77
N TYR A 22 -21.79 -6.40 4.79
CA TYR A 22 -20.53 -6.97 4.30
C TYR A 22 -19.41 -6.81 5.33
N ARG A 23 -18.55 -7.82 5.45
CA ARG A 23 -17.29 -7.71 6.18
C ARG A 23 -16.30 -6.89 5.38
N LEU A 24 -15.88 -5.74 5.93
CA LEU A 24 -14.76 -5.00 5.40
C LEU A 24 -13.44 -5.67 5.80
N ILE A 25 -12.66 -6.07 4.79
CA ILE A 25 -11.33 -6.64 4.98
C ILE A 25 -10.32 -5.83 4.19
N VAL A 26 -9.35 -5.21 4.87
CA VAL A 26 -8.18 -4.59 4.21
C VAL A 26 -7.05 -5.60 4.19
N VAL A 27 -6.30 -5.68 3.09
CA VAL A 27 -5.16 -6.60 2.97
C VAL A 27 -3.94 -5.85 2.47
N SER A 28 -2.82 -5.92 3.19
CA SER A 28 -1.56 -5.28 2.77
C SER A 28 -0.35 -6.08 3.21
N ASN A 29 0.78 -5.88 2.53
CA ASN A 29 2.04 -6.49 2.97
C ASN A 29 2.54 -5.92 4.31
N ARG A 30 2.30 -4.64 4.60
CA ARG A 30 2.75 -3.99 5.85
C ARG A 30 1.59 -3.86 6.83
N GLN A 31 1.83 -4.23 8.09
CA GLN A 31 0.89 -4.02 9.19
C GLN A 31 0.95 -2.58 9.74
N PRO A 32 -0.17 -2.05 10.28
CA PRO A 32 -0.26 -0.70 10.86
C PRO A 32 0.34 -0.56 12.27
N TYR A 33 0.42 -1.66 13.02
CA TYR A 33 1.00 -1.72 14.36
C TYR A 33 1.97 -2.90 14.43
N VAL A 34 3.21 -2.66 14.86
CA VAL A 34 4.26 -3.68 14.98
C VAL A 34 4.61 -3.86 16.44
N HIS A 35 4.42 -5.06 16.99
CA HIS A 35 4.73 -5.34 18.39
C HIS A 35 6.15 -5.86 18.55
N ASN A 36 6.82 -5.37 19.59
CA ASN A 36 8.21 -5.70 19.93
C ASN A 36 8.34 -5.98 21.43
N LEU A 37 9.35 -6.76 21.79
CA LEU A 37 9.75 -6.97 23.17
C LEU A 37 10.85 -5.97 23.55
N VAL A 38 10.55 -5.09 24.50
CA VAL A 38 11.50 -4.13 25.06
C VAL A 38 11.58 -4.36 26.55
N GLY A 39 12.74 -4.80 27.06
CA GLY A 39 12.92 -5.08 28.48
C GLY A 39 12.08 -6.24 29.02
N GLY A 40 11.55 -7.10 28.15
CA GLY A 40 10.64 -8.20 28.54
C GLY A 40 9.15 -7.82 28.53
N GLU A 41 8.83 -6.55 28.26
CA GLU A 41 7.46 -6.06 28.11
C GLU A 41 7.10 -5.89 26.63
N LEU A 42 5.82 -6.09 26.33
CA LEU A 42 5.29 -5.86 24.99
C LEU A 42 5.14 -4.35 24.78
N SER A 43 5.74 -3.87 23.71
CA SER A 43 5.64 -2.50 23.23
C SER A 43 5.21 -2.52 21.77
N TYR A 44 4.71 -1.41 21.25
CA TYR A 44 4.32 -1.33 19.85
C TYR A 44 4.83 -0.04 19.21
N VAL A 45 4.98 -0.07 17.89
CA VAL A 45 5.27 1.10 17.06
C VAL A 45 4.33 1.13 15.88
N SER A 46 3.89 2.32 15.47
CA SER A 46 3.18 2.51 14.20
C SER A 46 4.18 2.90 13.11
N PRO A 47 4.36 2.11 12.03
CA PRO A 47 5.29 2.44 10.96
C PRO A 47 4.83 3.68 10.19
N ALA A 48 5.74 4.62 9.97
CA ALA A 48 5.52 5.82 9.15
C ALA A 48 5.52 5.52 7.64
N GLY A 49 4.58 4.68 7.18
CA GLY A 49 4.37 4.35 5.78
C GLY A 49 3.18 5.11 5.20
N GLY A 50 3.32 5.67 3.98
CA GLY A 50 2.22 6.42 3.34
C GLY A 50 0.92 5.61 3.19
N LEU A 51 1.03 4.29 3.02
CA LEU A 51 -0.12 3.38 3.02
C LEU A 51 -0.82 3.34 4.39
N THR A 52 -0.07 3.03 5.45
CA THR A 52 -0.63 2.84 6.80
C THR A 52 -1.22 4.14 7.30
N THR A 53 -0.55 5.27 7.09
CA THR A 53 -1.06 6.61 7.44
C THR A 53 -2.37 6.95 6.74
N ALA A 54 -2.60 6.48 5.51
CA ALA A 54 -3.82 6.77 4.77
C ALA A 54 -5.00 5.84 5.12
N ILE A 55 -4.73 4.56 5.42
CA ILE A 55 -5.76 3.53 5.59
C ILE A 55 -6.13 3.28 7.06
N ASP A 56 -5.20 3.48 7.99
CA ASP A 56 -5.45 3.26 9.42
C ASP A 56 -6.59 4.10 10.00
N PRO A 57 -6.66 5.42 9.74
CA PRO A 57 -7.81 6.22 10.20
C PRO A 57 -9.16 5.74 9.64
N LEU A 58 -9.17 5.22 8.40
CA LEU A 58 -10.38 4.64 7.81
C LEU A 58 -10.80 3.37 8.57
N MET A 59 -9.86 2.49 8.88
CA MET A 59 -10.13 1.24 9.61
C MET A 59 -10.59 1.48 11.05
N GLN A 60 -10.00 2.45 11.75
CA GLN A 60 -10.44 2.83 13.10
C GLN A 60 -11.91 3.28 13.14
N GLU A 61 -12.39 3.92 12.07
CA GLU A 61 -13.77 4.42 12.00
C GLU A 61 -14.77 3.38 11.50
N CYS A 62 -14.34 2.51 10.57
CA CYS A 62 -15.21 1.55 9.91
C CYS A 62 -15.26 0.20 10.63
N GLY A 63 -14.24 -0.11 11.44
CA GLY A 63 -14.03 -1.44 11.98
C GLY A 63 -13.63 -2.45 10.88
N GLY A 64 -13.84 -3.73 11.17
CA GLY A 64 -13.52 -4.82 10.25
C GLY A 64 -12.18 -5.50 10.57
N THR A 65 -11.60 -6.14 9.57
CA THR A 65 -10.34 -6.88 9.73
C THR A 65 -9.27 -6.35 8.78
N TRP A 66 -8.06 -6.12 9.27
CA TRP A 66 -6.89 -5.86 8.45
C TRP A 66 -6.01 -7.11 8.46
N VAL A 67 -5.81 -7.74 7.31
CA VAL A 67 -4.88 -8.87 7.13
C VAL A 67 -3.52 -8.34 6.65
N ALA A 68 -2.45 -8.64 7.38
CA ALA A 68 -1.11 -8.18 7.02
C ALA A 68 0.00 -9.16 7.44
N PHE A 69 1.20 -9.03 6.88
CA PHE A 69 2.36 -9.80 7.36
C PHE A 69 2.82 -9.32 8.74
N GLY A 70 2.97 -10.27 9.68
CA GLY A 70 3.49 -10.05 11.02
C GLY A 70 5.02 -10.02 11.05
N GLY A 71 5.59 -8.81 11.08
CA GLY A 71 7.05 -8.61 11.04
C GLY A 71 7.71 -8.28 12.38
N GLY A 72 6.94 -8.10 13.43
CA GLY A 72 7.40 -7.74 14.77
C GLY A 72 7.80 -8.95 15.59
N LYS A 73 8.90 -8.84 16.34
CA LYS A 73 9.36 -9.94 17.21
C LYS A 73 8.39 -10.25 18.35
N GLY A 74 7.59 -9.26 18.76
CA GLY A 74 6.58 -9.40 19.81
C GLY A 74 5.21 -9.82 19.28
N ASP A 75 4.99 -9.82 17.96
CA ASP A 75 3.65 -10.08 17.39
C ASP A 75 3.11 -11.45 17.78
N TRP A 76 3.98 -12.48 17.82
CA TRP A 76 3.63 -13.85 18.25
C TRP A 76 3.08 -13.94 19.68
N LEU A 77 3.43 -12.98 20.54
CA LEU A 77 2.96 -12.92 21.93
C LEU A 77 1.72 -12.03 22.07
N ALA A 78 1.41 -11.24 21.05
CA ALA A 78 0.34 -10.26 21.04
C ALA A 78 -0.98 -10.84 20.50
N VAL A 79 -0.90 -11.85 19.62
CA VAL A 79 -2.06 -12.44 18.95
C VAL A 79 -2.75 -13.56 19.74
N ASP A 80 -4.02 -13.79 19.42
CA ASP A 80 -4.81 -14.94 19.84
C ASP A 80 -4.49 -16.23 19.04
N GLU A 81 -5.20 -17.33 19.33
CA GLU A 81 -5.00 -18.61 18.62
C GLU A 81 -5.34 -18.59 17.11
N LYS A 82 -5.98 -17.53 16.63
CA LYS A 82 -6.31 -17.31 15.21
C LYS A 82 -5.40 -16.28 14.55
N ASN A 83 -4.29 -15.93 15.20
CA ASN A 83 -3.34 -14.91 14.78
C ASN A 83 -3.96 -13.50 14.70
N ARG A 84 -4.94 -13.20 15.56
CA ARG A 84 -5.62 -11.89 15.59
C ARG A 84 -5.23 -11.08 16.82
N ILE A 85 -5.21 -9.76 16.68
CA ILE A 85 -5.05 -8.80 17.77
C ILE A 85 -6.00 -7.62 17.54
N GLN A 86 -6.57 -7.07 18.61
CA GLN A 86 -7.35 -5.84 18.50
C GLN A 86 -6.41 -4.62 18.48
N VAL A 87 -6.69 -3.69 17.58
CA VAL A 87 -5.88 -2.49 17.35
C VAL A 87 -6.76 -1.25 17.13
N PRO A 88 -6.24 -0.03 17.34
CA PRO A 88 -4.96 0.30 17.97
C PRO A 88 -4.85 -0.24 19.42
N PRO A 89 -3.65 -0.56 19.94
CA PRO A 89 -3.51 -1.16 21.28
C PRO A 89 -4.10 -0.31 22.42
N ASP A 90 -4.10 1.02 22.28
CA ASP A 90 -4.59 1.94 23.31
C ASP A 90 -6.10 2.20 23.23
N ASP A 91 -6.71 2.08 22.05
CA ASP A 91 -8.16 2.24 21.83
C ASP A 91 -8.67 1.26 20.74
N PRO A 92 -8.86 -0.02 21.11
CA PRO A 92 -9.28 -1.08 20.18
C PRO A 92 -10.53 -0.75 19.36
N SER A 93 -10.39 -0.69 18.04
CA SER A 93 -11.49 -0.36 17.10
C SER A 93 -11.66 -1.35 15.95
N TYR A 94 -10.62 -2.09 15.59
CA TYR A 94 -10.69 -3.12 14.55
C TYR A 94 -9.74 -4.29 14.83
N THR A 95 -9.86 -5.36 14.04
CA THR A 95 -9.03 -6.56 14.18
C THR A 95 -7.86 -6.52 13.20
N LEU A 96 -6.64 -6.75 13.67
CA LEU A 96 -5.48 -7.05 12.84
C LEU A 96 -5.23 -8.56 12.85
N LYS A 97 -5.23 -9.19 11.68
CA LYS A 97 -4.88 -10.60 11.47
C LYS A 97 -3.50 -10.69 10.82
N LEU A 98 -2.63 -11.52 11.40
CA LEU A 98 -1.27 -11.67 10.94
C LEU A 98 -1.07 -12.93 10.10
N VAL A 99 -0.40 -12.74 8.97
CA VAL A 99 0.14 -13.80 8.10
C VAL A 99 1.62 -13.96 8.41
N TRP A 100 2.05 -15.19 8.62
CA TRP A 100 3.42 -15.49 9.03
C TRP A 100 4.25 -15.99 7.86
N LEU A 101 5.28 -15.22 7.51
CA LEU A 101 6.20 -15.57 6.43
C LEU A 101 7.54 -16.02 6.98
N THR A 102 8.02 -17.17 6.51
CA THR A 102 9.39 -17.65 6.75
C THR A 102 10.42 -16.68 6.14
N GLU A 103 11.67 -16.75 6.60
CA GLU A 103 12.76 -15.94 6.03
C GLU A 103 12.94 -16.20 4.53
N GLN A 104 12.79 -17.46 4.09
CA GLN A 104 12.85 -17.81 2.68
C GLN A 104 11.71 -17.16 1.88
N GLN A 105 10.49 -17.16 2.43
CA GLN A 105 9.36 -16.47 1.80
C GLN A 105 9.60 -14.97 1.71
N GLN A 106 10.07 -14.33 2.78
CA GLN A 106 10.41 -12.91 2.76
C GLN A 106 11.48 -12.61 1.71
N GLN A 107 12.49 -13.47 1.58
CA GLN A 107 13.53 -13.34 0.57
C GLN A 107 12.98 -13.44 -0.86
N GLY A 108 12.18 -14.46 -1.18
CA GLY A 108 11.68 -14.67 -2.53
C GLY A 108 10.54 -13.72 -2.93
N TYR A 109 9.57 -13.51 -2.04
CA TYR A 109 8.38 -12.70 -2.31
C TYR A 109 8.64 -11.21 -2.14
N TYR A 110 9.18 -10.76 -1.00
CA TYR A 110 9.30 -9.34 -0.68
C TYR A 110 10.57 -8.75 -1.29
N TYR A 111 11.74 -9.32 -1.00
CA TYR A 111 12.99 -8.79 -1.53
C TYR A 111 13.16 -9.12 -3.02
N GLY A 112 12.93 -10.37 -3.42
CA GLY A 112 13.05 -10.83 -4.80
C GLY A 112 11.95 -10.26 -5.71
N PHE A 113 10.83 -10.97 -5.85
CA PHE A 113 9.85 -10.64 -6.89
C PHE A 113 9.27 -9.23 -6.77
N SER A 114 8.91 -8.81 -5.54
CA SER A 114 8.30 -7.50 -5.33
C SER A 114 9.30 -6.35 -5.51
N ASN A 115 10.45 -6.37 -4.83
CA ASN A 115 11.37 -5.21 -4.78
C ASN A 115 12.53 -5.27 -5.77
N GLU A 116 13.02 -6.45 -6.17
CA GLU A 116 14.01 -6.59 -7.26
C GLU A 116 13.33 -6.70 -8.63
N GLY A 117 12.10 -7.21 -8.72
CA GLY A 117 11.35 -7.38 -9.97
C GLY A 117 10.36 -6.24 -10.25
N LEU A 118 9.23 -6.22 -9.54
CA LEU A 118 8.11 -5.31 -9.83
C LEU A 118 8.44 -3.84 -9.56
N TRP A 119 9.13 -3.52 -8.47
CA TRP A 119 9.46 -2.15 -8.11
C TRP A 119 10.26 -1.42 -9.19
N PRO A 120 11.44 -1.88 -9.65
CA PRO A 120 12.18 -1.24 -10.73
C PRO A 120 11.41 -1.21 -12.06
N LEU A 121 10.71 -2.31 -12.39
CA LEU A 121 9.87 -2.40 -13.59
C LEU A 121 8.84 -1.26 -13.64
N CYS A 122 8.09 -1.10 -12.55
CA CYS A 122 6.97 -0.16 -12.50
C CYS A 122 7.43 1.30 -12.36
N HIS A 123 8.58 1.53 -11.75
CA HIS A 123 9.15 2.89 -11.64
C HIS A 123 9.91 3.33 -12.90
N ASN A 124 9.98 2.50 -13.94
CA ASN A 124 10.86 2.72 -15.10
C ASN A 124 12.27 3.13 -14.65
N ALA A 125 12.77 2.44 -13.62
CA ALA A 125 14.02 2.81 -12.99
C ALA A 125 15.19 2.48 -13.92
N PHE A 126 16.27 3.24 -13.80
CA PHE A 126 17.56 2.90 -14.45
C PHE A 126 18.26 1.68 -13.80
N VAL A 127 17.56 0.97 -12.94
CA VAL A 127 17.98 -0.29 -12.32
C VAL A 127 17.22 -1.40 -13.03
N GLU A 128 17.96 -2.36 -13.59
CA GLU A 128 17.36 -3.48 -14.32
C GLU A 128 16.52 -4.36 -13.37
N PRO A 129 15.25 -4.65 -13.71
CA PRO A 129 14.43 -5.56 -12.91
C PRO A 129 14.97 -6.99 -13.02
N THR A 130 15.07 -7.67 -11.87
CA THR A 130 15.55 -9.05 -11.79
C THR A 130 14.39 -10.00 -11.56
N PHE A 131 14.25 -10.98 -12.46
CA PHE A 131 13.20 -12.00 -12.39
C PHE A 131 13.80 -13.39 -12.24
N LYS A 132 13.49 -14.07 -11.12
CA LYS A 132 13.90 -15.46 -10.85
C LYS A 132 12.66 -16.33 -10.70
N THR A 133 12.65 -17.50 -11.30
CA THR A 133 11.50 -18.42 -11.21
C THR A 133 11.18 -18.80 -9.77
N SER A 134 12.19 -19.02 -8.93
CA SER A 134 12.02 -19.29 -7.50
C SER A 134 11.34 -18.15 -6.74
N ASP A 135 11.65 -16.91 -7.11
CA ASP A 135 11.08 -15.71 -6.47
C ASP A 135 9.61 -15.58 -6.88
N TRP A 136 9.28 -15.89 -8.14
CA TRP A 136 7.90 -15.96 -8.62
C TRP A 136 7.08 -17.08 -7.96
N GLU A 137 7.61 -18.29 -7.88
CA GLU A 137 6.94 -19.42 -7.18
C GLU A 137 6.66 -19.05 -5.72
N THR A 138 7.62 -18.40 -5.06
CA THR A 138 7.45 -17.88 -3.71
C THR A 138 6.37 -16.79 -3.65
N TYR A 139 6.34 -15.89 -4.63
CA TYR A 139 5.33 -14.83 -4.71
C TYR A 139 3.91 -15.38 -4.84
N GLN A 140 3.73 -16.43 -5.67
CA GLN A 140 2.47 -17.15 -5.79
C GLN A 140 2.10 -17.84 -4.47
N ALA A 141 3.03 -18.55 -3.84
CA ALA A 141 2.79 -19.25 -2.57
C ALA A 141 2.34 -18.27 -1.47
N VAL A 142 3.02 -17.13 -1.34
CA VAL A 142 2.64 -16.10 -0.37
C VAL A 142 1.28 -15.49 -0.69
N ASN A 143 0.96 -15.19 -1.95
CA ASN A 143 -0.39 -14.69 -2.31
C ASN A 143 -1.50 -15.71 -1.94
N ASN A 144 -1.23 -17.01 -2.03
CA ASN A 144 -2.16 -18.05 -1.57
C ASN A 144 -2.33 -18.04 -0.04
N GLU A 145 -1.25 -17.90 0.73
CA GLU A 145 -1.36 -17.79 2.20
C GLU A 145 -2.17 -16.55 2.64
N PHE A 146 -2.02 -15.43 1.92
CA PHE A 146 -2.87 -14.27 2.14
C PHE A 146 -4.33 -14.54 1.75
N ALA A 147 -4.58 -15.27 0.66
CA ALA A 147 -5.94 -15.66 0.27
C ALA A 147 -6.60 -16.55 1.34
N ASP A 148 -5.89 -17.55 1.85
CA ASP A 148 -6.37 -18.42 2.93
C ASP A 148 -6.72 -17.60 4.18
N ALA A 149 -5.82 -16.71 4.59
CA ALA A 149 -6.04 -15.84 5.75
C ALA A 149 -7.27 -14.93 5.58
N VAL A 150 -7.52 -14.43 4.37
CA VAL A 150 -8.70 -13.62 4.04
C VAL A 150 -9.97 -14.47 4.06
N LEU A 151 -9.96 -15.65 3.45
CA LEU A 151 -11.12 -16.56 3.39
C LEU A 151 -11.53 -17.10 4.77
N GLU A 152 -10.58 -17.21 5.70
CA GLU A 152 -10.89 -17.49 7.11
C GLU A 152 -11.62 -16.32 7.81
N GLU A 153 -11.39 -15.08 7.39
CA GLU A 153 -12.04 -13.89 7.96
C GLU A 153 -13.39 -13.57 7.29
N VAL A 154 -13.43 -13.63 5.96
CA VAL A 154 -14.36 -14.48 5.21
C VAL A 154 -15.55 -15.07 5.99
N ASP A 155 -15.33 -16.33 6.38
CA ASP A 155 -16.23 -17.14 7.18
C ASP A 155 -17.63 -17.26 6.55
N GLY A 156 -17.68 -17.38 5.22
CA GLY A 156 -18.90 -17.60 4.43
C GLY A 156 -19.92 -16.46 4.46
N ARG A 157 -19.50 -15.25 4.84
CA ARG A 157 -20.36 -14.06 4.85
C ARG A 157 -20.06 -13.16 3.66
N PRO A 158 -21.01 -12.31 3.24
CA PRO A 158 -20.72 -11.26 2.27
C PRO A 158 -19.52 -10.44 2.76
N ALA A 159 -18.54 -10.23 1.89
CA ALA A 159 -17.31 -9.53 2.22
C ALA A 159 -16.85 -8.59 1.10
N ALA A 160 -16.31 -7.45 1.51
CA ALA A 160 -15.66 -6.49 0.65
C ALA A 160 -14.18 -6.47 1.02
N VAL A 161 -13.34 -6.97 0.12
CA VAL A 161 -11.89 -7.08 0.32
C VAL A 161 -11.20 -5.95 -0.43
N PHE A 162 -10.48 -5.10 0.31
CA PHE A 162 -9.72 -4.00 -0.22
C PHE A 162 -8.20 -4.26 -0.14
N THR A 163 -7.66 -4.83 -1.21
CA THR A 163 -6.25 -5.21 -1.34
C THR A 163 -5.37 -3.99 -1.63
N GLN A 164 -4.19 -3.97 -1.03
CA GLN A 164 -3.24 -2.88 -1.17
C GLN A 164 -1.96 -3.35 -1.85
N ASP A 165 -1.66 -2.65 -2.95
CA ASP A 165 -0.35 -2.53 -3.56
C ASP A 165 0.19 -3.77 -4.31
N TYR A 166 1.36 -3.59 -4.94
CA TYR A 166 1.98 -4.52 -5.88
C TYR A 166 2.42 -5.87 -5.30
N HIS A 167 2.44 -6.00 -3.98
CA HIS A 167 2.82 -7.25 -3.32
C HIS A 167 1.74 -8.33 -3.47
N LEU A 168 0.49 -7.95 -3.67
CA LEU A 168 -0.67 -8.84 -3.63
C LEU A 168 -1.44 -8.81 -4.96
N ALA A 169 -0.74 -8.84 -6.08
CA ALA A 169 -1.34 -8.71 -7.41
C ALA A 169 -2.20 -9.92 -7.81
N LEU A 170 -1.97 -11.10 -7.22
CA LEU A 170 -2.70 -12.34 -7.55
C LEU A 170 -3.91 -12.57 -6.65
N LEU A 171 -3.89 -11.97 -5.46
CA LEU A 171 -4.92 -12.15 -4.44
C LEU A 171 -6.36 -11.97 -4.96
N PRO A 172 -6.71 -10.94 -5.75
CA PRO A 172 -8.09 -10.75 -6.19
C PRO A 172 -8.64 -11.91 -7.01
N ARG A 173 -7.85 -12.45 -7.94
CA ARG A 173 -8.22 -13.63 -8.74
C ARG A 173 -8.37 -14.87 -7.87
N LEU A 174 -7.46 -15.10 -6.93
CA LEU A 174 -7.53 -16.22 -5.99
C LEU A 174 -8.82 -16.18 -5.16
N LEU A 175 -9.19 -14.99 -4.66
CA LEU A 175 -10.42 -14.81 -3.89
C LEU A 175 -11.67 -15.05 -4.75
N ARG A 176 -11.71 -14.50 -5.96
CA ARG A 176 -12.85 -14.66 -6.88
C ARG A 176 -13.07 -16.11 -7.31
N GLU A 177 -11.99 -16.87 -7.49
CA GLU A 177 -12.06 -18.31 -7.81
C GLU A 177 -12.54 -19.15 -6.62
N ALA A 178 -12.27 -18.71 -5.39
CA ALA A 178 -12.74 -19.37 -4.17
C ALA A 178 -14.19 -19.02 -3.85
N ASP A 179 -14.57 -17.75 -3.97
CA ASP A 179 -15.92 -17.25 -3.73
C ASP A 179 -16.21 -16.03 -4.64
N PRO A 180 -17.06 -16.20 -5.68
CA PRO A 180 -17.37 -15.14 -6.63
C PRO A 180 -18.26 -14.03 -6.06
N ASP A 181 -18.85 -14.22 -4.87
CA ASP A 181 -19.69 -13.21 -4.20
C ASP A 181 -18.86 -12.21 -3.38
N ILE A 182 -17.55 -12.45 -3.21
CA ILE A 182 -16.63 -11.49 -2.58
C ILE A 182 -16.42 -10.31 -3.51
N ILE A 183 -16.74 -9.11 -3.01
CA ILE A 183 -16.45 -7.86 -3.72
C ILE A 183 -14.96 -7.55 -3.53
N THR A 184 -14.22 -7.42 -4.62
CA THR A 184 -12.77 -7.18 -4.61
C THR A 184 -12.44 -5.80 -5.16
N GLY A 185 -11.76 -5.01 -4.35
CA GLY A 185 -11.14 -3.75 -4.77
C GLY A 185 -9.64 -3.79 -4.52
N GLN A 186 -8.85 -3.19 -5.40
CA GLN A 186 -7.41 -3.03 -5.16
C GLN A 186 -6.94 -1.63 -5.52
N PHE A 187 -6.02 -1.10 -4.72
CA PHE A 187 -5.31 0.13 -5.06
C PHE A 187 -3.83 -0.13 -5.27
N TRP A 188 -3.30 0.30 -6.41
CA TRP A 188 -1.89 0.16 -6.80
C TRP A 188 -1.11 1.45 -6.51
N HIS A 189 -0.23 1.43 -5.51
CA HIS A 189 0.37 2.64 -4.93
C HIS A 189 1.67 3.09 -5.62
N ILE A 190 2.20 2.28 -6.53
CA ILE A 190 3.36 2.63 -7.35
C ILE A 190 2.91 3.05 -8.75
N PRO A 191 3.79 3.62 -9.59
CA PRO A 191 3.41 3.89 -10.97
C PRO A 191 3.04 2.61 -11.72
N TRP A 192 2.25 2.73 -12.79
CA TRP A 192 2.06 1.64 -13.74
C TRP A 192 2.79 1.98 -15.05
N PRO A 193 3.71 1.12 -15.53
CA PRO A 193 4.56 1.44 -16.67
C PRO A 193 3.81 1.30 -17.98
N THR A 194 4.31 1.94 -19.05
CA THR A 194 3.80 1.71 -20.41
C THR A 194 3.97 0.26 -20.83
N TYR A 195 3.15 -0.24 -21.76
CA TYR A 195 3.20 -1.61 -22.26
C TYR A 195 4.61 -2.08 -22.67
N GLU A 196 5.39 -1.25 -23.36
CA GLU A 196 6.74 -1.62 -23.83
C GLU A 196 7.73 -1.91 -22.69
N ILE A 197 7.53 -1.31 -21.52
CA ILE A 197 8.30 -1.63 -20.32
C ILE A 197 7.69 -2.85 -19.65
N PHE A 198 6.37 -2.87 -19.45
CA PHE A 198 5.68 -3.95 -18.74
C PHE A 198 5.95 -5.34 -19.34
N ARG A 199 5.97 -5.43 -20.68
CA ARG A 199 6.12 -6.69 -21.43
C ARG A 199 7.42 -7.46 -21.18
N ILE A 200 8.41 -6.86 -20.51
CA ILE A 200 9.63 -7.57 -20.13
C ILE A 200 9.42 -8.50 -18.92
N CYS A 201 8.31 -8.32 -18.17
CA CYS A 201 7.96 -9.21 -17.07
C CYS A 201 7.57 -10.60 -17.61
N PRO A 202 8.27 -11.68 -17.23
CA PRO A 202 7.98 -13.03 -17.74
C PRO A 202 6.60 -13.56 -17.35
N TRP A 203 6.02 -13.04 -16.27
CA TRP A 203 4.72 -13.46 -15.73
C TRP A 203 3.66 -12.36 -15.84
N GLY A 204 3.81 -11.48 -16.84
CA GLY A 204 2.88 -10.38 -17.09
C GLY A 204 1.43 -10.86 -17.29
N GLU A 205 1.22 -12.00 -17.93
CA GLU A 205 -0.12 -12.60 -18.10
C GLU A 205 -0.77 -12.91 -16.76
N GLN A 206 -0.07 -13.62 -15.87
CA GLN A 206 -0.59 -14.02 -14.56
C GLN A 206 -0.82 -12.81 -13.64
N LEU A 207 0.05 -11.80 -13.71
CA LEU A 207 -0.13 -10.56 -12.95
C LEU A 207 -1.37 -9.78 -13.41
N LEU A 208 -1.55 -9.63 -14.71
CA LEU A 208 -2.72 -8.94 -15.26
C LEU A 208 -4.01 -9.70 -14.94
N ASP A 209 -4.03 -11.03 -15.09
CA ASP A 209 -5.20 -11.85 -14.78
C ASP A 209 -5.54 -11.85 -13.28
N GLY A 210 -4.50 -11.80 -12.43
CA GLY A 210 -4.59 -11.55 -11.00
C GLY A 210 -5.30 -10.24 -10.66
N LEU A 211 -4.83 -9.14 -11.25
CA LEU A 211 -5.37 -7.79 -11.03
C LEU A 211 -6.78 -7.63 -11.62
N LEU A 212 -7.09 -8.30 -12.73
CA LEU A 212 -8.42 -8.36 -13.35
C LEU A 212 -9.37 -9.30 -12.59
N GLY A 213 -8.96 -9.88 -11.46
CA GLY A 213 -9.86 -10.48 -10.48
C GLY A 213 -10.58 -9.46 -9.58
N ASN A 214 -10.27 -8.17 -9.71
CA ASN A 214 -10.95 -7.09 -9.01
C ASN A 214 -12.27 -6.68 -9.69
N ASP A 215 -13.27 -6.28 -8.90
CA ASP A 215 -14.40 -5.46 -9.40
C ASP A 215 -13.94 -4.01 -9.65
N LEU A 216 -13.04 -3.49 -8.81
CA LEU A 216 -12.48 -2.14 -8.91
C LEU A 216 -10.95 -2.15 -8.76
N LEU A 217 -10.24 -1.65 -9.76
CA LEU A 217 -8.80 -1.42 -9.71
C LEU A 217 -8.48 0.07 -9.77
N GLY A 218 -7.86 0.57 -8.71
CA GLY A 218 -7.49 1.97 -8.52
C GLY A 218 -6.01 2.24 -8.78
N PHE A 219 -5.73 3.36 -9.44
CA PHE A 219 -4.37 3.91 -9.62
C PHE A 219 -4.32 5.37 -9.20
N HIS A 220 -3.14 5.98 -9.08
CA HIS A 220 -3.04 7.40 -8.72
C HIS A 220 -3.54 8.37 -9.81
N ILE A 221 -3.26 8.10 -11.08
CA ILE A 221 -3.52 9.03 -12.20
C ILE A 221 -4.07 8.31 -13.42
N GLY A 222 -4.70 9.06 -14.33
CA GLY A 222 -5.32 8.53 -15.56
C GLY A 222 -4.32 7.77 -16.44
N ASP A 223 -3.12 8.30 -16.65
CA ASP A 223 -2.09 7.65 -17.48
C ASP A 223 -1.76 6.22 -17.02
N HIS A 224 -1.78 5.95 -15.72
CA HIS A 224 -1.55 4.60 -15.19
C HIS A 224 -2.73 3.67 -15.49
N CYS A 225 -3.96 4.18 -15.45
CA CYS A 225 -5.14 3.44 -15.88
C CYS A 225 -5.03 3.06 -17.36
N ASP A 226 -4.71 4.03 -18.22
CA ASP A 226 -4.60 3.83 -19.66
C ASP A 226 -3.50 2.81 -20.00
N ASN A 227 -2.33 2.94 -19.37
CA ASN A 227 -1.23 2.00 -19.53
C ASN A 227 -1.60 0.58 -19.07
N PHE A 228 -2.37 0.43 -17.98
CA PHE A 228 -2.85 -0.87 -17.51
C PHE A 228 -3.84 -1.49 -18.50
N MET A 229 -4.82 -0.72 -18.96
CA MET A 229 -5.82 -1.20 -19.93
C MET A 229 -5.16 -1.60 -21.26
N GLU A 230 -4.16 -0.84 -21.72
CA GLU A 230 -3.36 -1.21 -22.89
C GLU A 230 -2.60 -2.53 -22.67
N ALA A 231 -1.97 -2.70 -21.50
CA ALA A 231 -1.26 -3.94 -21.17
C ALA A 231 -2.22 -5.14 -21.12
N ALA A 232 -3.38 -5.01 -20.46
CA ALA A 232 -4.41 -6.05 -20.42
C ALA A 232 -4.89 -6.45 -21.82
N SER A 233 -5.18 -5.47 -22.68
CA SER A 233 -5.62 -5.72 -24.06
C SER A 233 -4.55 -6.44 -24.88
N ARG A 234 -3.29 -5.99 -24.81
CA ARG A 234 -2.21 -6.54 -25.65
C ARG A 234 -1.66 -7.89 -25.18
N VAL A 235 -1.62 -8.11 -23.87
CA VAL A 235 -1.05 -9.33 -23.29
C VAL A 235 -2.09 -10.44 -23.21
N LEU A 236 -3.28 -10.14 -22.68
CA LEU A 236 -4.32 -11.15 -22.45
C LEU A 236 -5.37 -11.22 -23.56
N GLY A 237 -5.41 -10.23 -24.47
CA GLY A 237 -6.51 -10.08 -25.41
C GLY A 237 -7.81 -9.62 -24.75
N SER A 238 -7.76 -9.06 -23.53
CA SER A 238 -8.93 -8.59 -22.79
C SER A 238 -9.69 -7.51 -23.58
N ARG A 239 -11.03 -7.52 -23.47
CA ARG A 239 -11.87 -6.53 -24.14
C ARG A 239 -11.96 -5.26 -23.29
N VAL A 240 -11.40 -4.16 -23.81
CA VAL A 240 -11.39 -2.85 -23.15
C VAL A 240 -12.50 -1.96 -23.70
N HIS A 241 -13.20 -1.26 -22.81
CA HIS A 241 -14.15 -0.20 -23.11
C HIS A 241 -13.64 1.11 -22.52
N ASP A 242 -12.84 1.85 -23.30
CA ASP A 242 -12.14 3.06 -22.84
C ASP A 242 -13.09 4.15 -22.31
N GLU A 243 -14.27 4.33 -22.92
CA GLU A 243 -15.25 5.35 -22.49
C GLU A 243 -15.71 5.14 -21.03
N TYR A 244 -15.76 3.89 -20.57
CA TYR A 244 -16.25 3.52 -19.23
C TYR A 244 -15.12 3.11 -18.29
N ASN A 245 -13.88 3.06 -18.78
CA ASN A 245 -12.74 2.42 -18.14
C ASN A 245 -13.06 1.01 -17.62
N LEU A 246 -13.66 0.18 -18.46
CA LEU A 246 -13.99 -1.21 -18.13
C LEU A 246 -13.10 -2.16 -18.92
N VAL A 247 -12.52 -3.14 -18.24
CA VAL A 247 -11.80 -4.25 -18.85
C VAL A 247 -12.56 -5.54 -18.58
N TYR A 248 -12.87 -6.30 -19.62
CA TYR A 248 -13.50 -7.61 -19.49
C TYR A 248 -12.46 -8.71 -19.71
N GLN A 249 -12.31 -9.56 -18.72
CA GLN A 249 -11.47 -10.76 -18.75
C GLN A 249 -12.34 -11.95 -18.36
N ARG A 250 -12.43 -12.99 -19.20
CA ARG A 250 -13.35 -14.14 -18.98
C ARG A 250 -14.83 -13.73 -18.80
N ASP A 251 -15.27 -12.69 -19.52
CA ASP A 251 -16.59 -12.03 -19.38
C ASP A 251 -16.85 -11.36 -18.01
N GLU A 252 -15.86 -11.30 -17.13
CA GLU A 252 -15.92 -10.60 -15.85
C GLU A 252 -15.41 -9.16 -16.01
N PRO A 253 -16.19 -8.13 -15.59
CA PRO A 253 -15.77 -6.74 -15.68
C PRO A 253 -14.91 -6.29 -14.50
N THR A 254 -13.82 -5.59 -14.79
CA THR A 254 -13.06 -4.79 -13.82
C THR A 254 -13.17 -3.31 -14.19
N LEU A 255 -13.63 -2.48 -13.26
CA LEU A 255 -13.63 -1.03 -13.39
C LEU A 255 -12.25 -0.48 -13.02
N VAL A 256 -11.64 0.31 -13.91
CA VAL A 256 -10.31 0.90 -13.70
C VAL A 256 -10.41 2.41 -13.52
N ARG A 257 -9.95 2.96 -12.39
CA ARG A 257 -10.16 4.40 -12.10
C ARG A 257 -8.96 5.06 -11.41
N PRO A 258 -8.74 6.36 -11.67
CA PRO A 258 -7.76 7.13 -10.92
C PRO A 258 -8.35 7.64 -9.59
N PHE A 259 -7.66 7.36 -8.48
CA PHE A 259 -7.90 7.92 -7.16
C PHE A 259 -6.57 8.45 -6.59
N PRO A 260 -6.24 9.75 -6.77
CA PRO A 260 -5.01 10.31 -6.23
C PRO A 260 -5.07 10.27 -4.69
N ILE A 261 -4.12 9.56 -4.07
CA ILE A 261 -4.05 9.47 -2.60
C ILE A 261 -3.62 10.81 -2.03
N SER A 262 -4.10 11.11 -0.83
CA SER A 262 -3.71 12.29 -0.08
C SER A 262 -3.49 11.94 1.39
N VAL A 263 -3.19 12.95 2.19
CA VAL A 263 -3.02 12.84 3.64
C VAL A 263 -4.15 13.59 4.34
N ASP A 264 -4.37 13.31 5.63
CA ASP A 264 -5.21 14.16 6.47
C ASP A 264 -4.51 15.51 6.70
N PHE A 265 -4.73 16.43 5.77
CA PHE A 265 -4.09 17.74 5.75
C PHE A 265 -4.47 18.54 7.01
N GLU A 266 -5.74 18.51 7.40
CA GLU A 266 -6.25 19.21 8.57
C GLU A 266 -5.57 18.71 9.85
N GLN A 267 -5.49 17.40 10.06
CA GLN A 267 -4.81 16.83 11.23
C GLN A 267 -3.33 17.20 11.25
N ILE A 268 -2.60 16.99 10.14
CA ILE A 268 -1.16 17.32 10.06
C ILE A 268 -0.93 18.81 10.31
N SER A 269 -1.78 19.69 9.75
CA SER A 269 -1.68 21.13 9.93
C SER A 269 -1.86 21.52 11.41
N GLN A 270 -2.82 20.92 12.10
CA GLN A 270 -3.05 21.15 13.53
C GLN A 270 -1.90 20.64 14.40
N GLU A 271 -1.44 19.40 14.17
CA GLU A 271 -0.32 18.80 14.91
C GLU A 271 0.97 19.59 14.74
N SER A 272 1.23 20.10 13.52
CA SER A 272 2.41 20.91 13.23
C SER A 272 2.47 22.24 13.99
N GLN A 273 1.34 22.71 14.53
CA GLN A 273 1.21 23.93 15.32
C GLN A 273 1.20 23.66 16.83
N SER A 274 1.41 22.41 17.24
CA SER A 274 1.38 22.03 18.65
C SER A 274 2.54 22.68 19.44
N PRO A 275 2.36 22.91 20.76
CA PRO A 275 3.43 23.40 21.62
C PRO A 275 4.65 22.47 21.64
N GLU A 276 4.44 21.16 21.53
CA GLU A 276 5.51 20.17 21.48
C GLU A 276 6.37 20.31 20.21
N VAL A 277 5.74 20.42 19.03
CA VAL A 277 6.44 20.66 17.77
C VAL A 277 7.17 22.00 17.80
N THR A 278 6.54 23.05 18.35
CA THR A 278 7.17 24.38 18.51
C THR A 278 8.44 24.30 19.36
N ALA A 279 8.36 23.64 20.52
CA ALA A 279 9.50 23.46 21.40
C ALA A 279 10.62 22.62 20.75
N GLU A 280 10.26 21.61 19.96
CA GLU A 280 11.23 20.79 19.23
C GLU A 280 11.92 21.59 18.11
N VAL A 281 11.20 22.45 17.40
CA VAL A 281 11.78 23.38 16.41
C VAL A 281 12.78 24.33 17.07
N GLU A 282 12.43 24.93 18.22
CA GLU A 282 13.34 25.79 18.98
C GLU A 282 14.60 25.03 19.41
N ARG A 283 14.42 23.84 19.99
CA ARG A 283 15.51 22.97 20.43
C ARG A 283 16.45 22.58 19.29
N LEU A 284 15.91 22.19 18.13
CA LEU A 284 16.71 21.83 16.95
C LEU A 284 17.42 23.05 16.38
N THR A 285 16.76 24.21 16.35
CA THR A 285 17.34 25.47 15.87
C THR A 285 18.55 25.87 16.72
N GLU A 286 18.43 25.82 18.05
CA GLU A 286 19.53 26.12 18.96
C GLU A 286 20.64 25.07 18.87
N LYS A 287 20.28 23.79 18.96
CA LYS A 287 21.24 22.67 18.95
C LYS A 287 22.09 22.63 17.68
N MET A 288 21.49 22.95 16.53
CA MET A 288 22.15 22.91 15.23
C MET A 288 22.67 24.28 14.78
N GLY A 289 22.46 25.34 15.57
CA GLY A 289 22.92 26.70 15.25
C GLY A 289 22.28 27.29 13.99
N LEU A 290 20.99 26.97 13.73
CA LEU A 290 20.29 27.32 12.49
C LEU A 290 19.70 28.75 12.50
N GLY A 291 19.92 29.52 13.56
CA GLY A 291 19.38 30.87 13.71
C GLY A 291 19.78 31.79 12.55
N GLY A 292 18.78 32.31 11.83
CA GLY A 292 18.99 33.20 10.68
C GLY A 292 19.45 32.51 9.40
N MET A 293 19.53 31.17 9.37
CA MET A 293 19.91 30.40 8.18
C MET A 293 18.69 30.04 7.32
N ILE A 294 18.92 29.84 6.03
CA ILE A 294 17.95 29.17 5.14
C ILE A 294 18.17 27.66 5.26
N VAL A 295 17.13 26.94 5.66
CA VAL A 295 17.20 25.48 5.86
C VAL A 295 16.52 24.77 4.69
N GLY A 296 17.29 23.95 3.97
CA GLY A 296 16.76 22.98 3.01
C GLY A 296 16.55 21.61 3.67
N LEU A 297 15.37 21.03 3.52
CA LEU A 297 15.01 19.74 4.11
C LEU A 297 14.60 18.74 3.03
N GLY A 298 15.11 17.51 3.12
CA GLY A 298 14.70 16.37 2.29
C GLY A 298 14.41 15.17 3.18
N ILE A 299 13.19 14.65 3.11
CA ILE A 299 12.75 13.48 3.88
C ILE A 299 12.31 12.42 2.88
N ASP A 300 13.14 11.41 2.71
CA ASP A 300 12.94 10.34 1.74
C ASP A 300 13.43 9.02 2.32
N ARG A 301 12.77 7.91 1.95
CA ARG A 301 13.40 6.60 2.10
C ARG A 301 14.65 6.55 1.24
N ILE A 302 15.69 5.87 1.70
CA ILE A 302 16.89 5.63 0.89
C ILE A 302 16.53 4.65 -0.22
N ASP A 303 16.13 5.21 -1.36
CA ASP A 303 15.63 4.48 -2.52
C ASP A 303 16.06 5.21 -3.80
N TYR A 304 16.48 4.45 -4.81
CA TYR A 304 17.01 5.01 -6.06
C TYR A 304 15.98 5.82 -6.85
N THR A 305 14.68 5.62 -6.60
CA THR A 305 13.58 6.38 -7.21
C THR A 305 13.50 7.82 -6.70
N LYS A 306 14.17 8.17 -5.59
CA LYS A 306 14.05 9.48 -4.92
C LYS A 306 15.03 10.54 -5.41
N GLY A 307 15.95 10.16 -6.30
CA GLY A 307 16.89 11.10 -6.91
C GLY A 307 17.78 11.83 -5.89
N ILE A 308 18.00 11.27 -4.70
CA ILE A 308 18.78 11.89 -3.61
C ILE A 308 20.16 12.35 -4.11
N PRO A 309 20.94 11.55 -4.87
CA PRO A 309 22.22 12.00 -5.42
C PRO A 309 22.11 13.16 -6.41
N HIS A 310 20.98 13.28 -7.13
CA HIS A 310 20.74 14.40 -8.04
C HIS A 310 20.41 15.68 -7.28
N ARG A 311 19.63 15.59 -6.19
CA ARG A 311 19.31 16.72 -5.31
C ARG A 311 20.57 17.31 -4.66
N ILE A 312 21.46 16.45 -4.15
CA ILE A 312 22.74 16.87 -3.56
C ILE A 312 23.63 17.55 -4.61
N ARG A 313 23.75 16.97 -5.82
CA ARG A 313 24.52 17.57 -6.92
C ARG A 313 23.96 18.92 -7.37
N ALA A 314 22.64 19.04 -7.44
CA ALA A 314 21.97 20.29 -7.78
C ALA A 314 22.24 21.37 -6.71
N PHE A 315 22.20 21.00 -5.43
CA PHE A 315 22.55 21.91 -4.34
C PHE A 315 24.01 22.36 -4.39
N GLY A 316 24.95 21.44 -4.63
CA GLY A 316 26.36 21.79 -4.84
C GLY A 316 26.53 22.77 -6.01
N ARG A 317 25.83 22.53 -7.13
CA ARG A 317 25.85 23.42 -8.29
C ARG A 317 25.22 24.79 -8.03
N PHE A 318 24.22 24.85 -7.15
CA PHE A 318 23.63 26.10 -6.69
C PHE A 318 24.66 26.93 -5.91
N LEU A 319 25.33 26.34 -4.91
CA LEU A 319 26.36 27.03 -4.12
C LEU A 319 27.57 27.47 -4.96
N GLU A 320 27.94 26.71 -6.01
CA GLU A 320 28.98 27.13 -6.95
C GLU A 320 28.61 28.40 -7.74
N LYS A 321 27.32 28.58 -8.05
CA LYS A 321 26.83 29.70 -8.87
C LYS A 321 26.41 30.91 -8.05
N CYS A 322 25.96 30.67 -6.82
CA CYS A 322 25.45 31.67 -5.90
C CYS A 322 26.22 31.56 -4.56
N PRO A 323 27.52 31.90 -4.54
CA PRO A 323 28.39 31.74 -3.37
C PRO A 323 28.03 32.66 -2.20
N GLU A 324 27.10 33.61 -2.39
CA GLU A 324 26.54 34.46 -1.34
C GLU A 324 25.60 33.72 -0.37
N TYR A 325 25.18 32.50 -0.71
CA TYR A 325 24.31 31.64 0.11
C TYR A 325 25.08 30.68 1.02
#